data_AF-A0A2N6CS51-F1
#
_entry.id   AF-A0A2N6CS51-F1
#
_cell.length_a   1.000
_cell.length_b   1.000
_cell.length_c   1.000
_cell.angle_alpha   90.00
_cell.angle_beta   90.00
_cell.angle_gamma   90.00
#
_symmetry.space_group_name_H-M   'P 1'
#
loop_
_entity.id
_entity.type
_entity.pdbx_description
1 polymer ?
#
loop_
_entity_poly.entity_id
_entity_poly.type
_entity_poly.pdbx_seq_one_letter_code
_entity_poly.pdbx_strand_id
1 'polypeptide(L)'
;MDFLKTKLGKLIWRGRGGDRRNRSLGHGRGVALVILVVCLVGIVLYLAFWPRNRIYTLDINTEVVSFIVENPALSEWNVDSGELYTNFSDEKPVPDKLDNFSILILNKGVNVEVQRHGVGLLFIRLRCEGGKSVGKVEQLDGKERPLNEWALIKLLLKDKHIVLPFRGYLSVGEDITTHVDSMLLGGTVSIIEEKLFTKEHYSAGQENLVSGDRVQLWVKNGSVGTPASEIIERCGGNKAFLENQKGEGVASRLDGFIRAEPKDGFSEAKNSLSLIAHGNAEYATVERFGSGGYEVSAQPWMRFINDPILGVLVAVLGILVLLVEVTFKAAELREKLVDTGEQKTRQSGRSREKSSHED
;
A
#
# COMPACT_ATOMS: atom_id res chain seq x y z
N MET A 1 -2.55 -0.28 32.19
CA MET A 1 -1.24 -0.81 32.69
C MET A 1 -1.20 -1.00 34.22
N ASP A 2 -2.08 -0.38 35.01
CA ASP A 2 -2.06 -0.55 36.48
C ASP A 2 -2.56 -1.91 36.98
N PHE A 3 -3.39 -2.61 36.21
CA PHE A 3 -3.90 -3.94 36.59
C PHE A 3 -2.81 -5.04 36.61
N LEU A 4 -1.74 -4.87 35.81
CA LEU A 4 -0.61 -5.80 35.76
C LEU A 4 0.39 -5.57 36.90
N LYS A 5 0.56 -4.33 37.38
CA LYS A 5 1.46 -4.02 38.50
C LYS A 5 0.95 -4.55 39.84
N THR A 6 -0.37 -4.56 40.07
CA THR A 6 -0.95 -4.97 41.36
C THR A 6 -0.92 -6.48 41.59
N LYS A 7 -0.95 -7.30 40.53
CA LYS A 7 -0.86 -8.76 40.66
C LYS A 7 0.59 -9.28 40.71
N LEU A 8 1.51 -8.67 39.98
CA LEU A 8 2.93 -9.08 40.01
C LEU A 8 3.65 -8.71 41.32
N GLY A 9 3.28 -7.59 41.97
CA GLY A 9 3.86 -7.20 43.27
C GLY A 9 3.48 -8.12 44.44
N LYS A 10 2.37 -8.86 44.35
CA LYS A 10 1.91 -9.78 45.40
C LYS A 10 2.61 -11.15 45.37
N LEU A 11 3.37 -11.46 44.33
CA LEU A 11 4.05 -12.76 44.19
C LEU A 11 5.40 -12.84 44.93
N ILE A 12 5.95 -11.72 45.41
CA ILE A 12 7.32 -11.69 45.95
C ILE A 12 7.38 -11.65 47.49
N TRP A 13 6.26 -11.45 48.22
CA TRP A 13 6.33 -11.08 49.65
C TRP A 13 5.32 -11.76 50.60
N ARG A 14 5.12 -13.08 50.49
CA ARG A 14 4.44 -13.86 51.55
C ARG A 14 5.04 -15.25 51.73
N GLY A 15 5.55 -15.52 52.94
CA GLY A 15 5.71 -16.89 53.46
C GLY A 15 7.15 -17.34 53.77
N ARG A 16 7.78 -16.74 54.79
CA ARG A 16 9.00 -17.26 55.41
C ARG A 16 8.62 -17.93 56.74
N GLY A 17 8.28 -19.22 56.71
CA GLY A 17 8.09 -20.02 57.91
C GLY A 17 7.33 -21.32 57.67
N GLY A 18 8.02 -22.45 57.74
CA GLY A 18 7.41 -23.78 57.85
C GLY A 18 7.37 -24.60 56.55
N ASP A 19 8.27 -25.58 56.49
CA ASP A 19 8.30 -26.75 55.60
C ASP A 19 8.74 -26.57 54.13
N ARG A 20 9.99 -26.94 53.86
CA ARG A 20 10.80 -26.45 52.73
C ARG A 20 11.26 -27.50 51.73
N ARG A 21 10.79 -28.75 51.77
CA ARG A 21 11.41 -29.83 50.96
C ARG A 21 10.65 -30.34 49.73
N ASN A 22 9.38 -29.99 49.48
CA ASN A 22 8.66 -30.57 48.32
C ASN A 22 7.83 -29.61 47.43
N ARG A 23 7.99 -28.28 47.55
CA ARG A 23 7.22 -27.30 46.75
C ARG A 23 7.91 -26.77 45.47
N SER A 24 9.15 -27.15 45.15
CA SER A 24 9.87 -26.52 44.02
C SER A 24 9.47 -27.03 42.62
N LEU A 25 8.91 -28.25 42.49
CA LEU A 25 8.55 -28.81 41.17
C LEU A 25 7.30 -28.18 40.52
N GLY A 26 6.41 -27.56 41.30
CA GLY A 26 5.18 -26.93 40.77
C GLY A 26 5.42 -25.56 40.14
N HIS A 27 6.38 -24.78 40.64
CA HIS A 27 6.63 -23.41 40.18
C HIS A 27 7.34 -23.36 38.81
N GLY A 28 8.24 -24.31 38.52
CA GLY A 28 8.97 -24.32 37.25
C GLY A 28 8.08 -24.51 36.02
N ARG A 29 7.01 -25.31 36.15
CA ARG A 29 6.07 -25.58 35.04
C ARG A 29 5.22 -24.36 34.67
N GLY A 30 4.74 -23.61 35.66
CA GLY A 30 3.98 -22.38 35.43
C GLY A 30 4.83 -21.29 34.76
N VAL A 31 6.08 -21.12 35.20
CA VAL A 31 7.01 -20.15 34.62
C VAL A 31 7.35 -20.50 33.17
N ALA A 32 7.65 -21.77 32.87
CA ALA A 32 7.95 -22.21 31.51
C ALA A 32 6.78 -21.95 30.54
N LEU A 33 5.55 -22.19 30.98
CA LEU A 33 4.36 -21.99 30.15
C LEU A 33 4.10 -20.50 29.89
N VAL A 34 4.31 -19.63 30.89
CA VAL A 34 4.24 -18.17 30.69
C VAL A 34 5.32 -17.69 29.71
N ILE A 35 6.55 -18.17 29.83
CA ILE A 35 7.64 -17.84 28.89
C ILE A 35 7.27 -18.25 27.47
N LEU A 36 6.74 -19.46 27.28
CA LEU A 36 6.27 -19.95 25.98
C LEU A 36 5.22 -19.01 25.37
N VAL A 37 4.21 -18.59 26.16
CA VAL A 37 3.19 -17.63 25.69
C VAL A 37 3.83 -16.31 25.27
N VAL A 38 4.74 -15.76 26.07
CA VAL A 38 5.44 -14.51 25.74
C VAL A 38 6.27 -14.64 24.46
N CYS A 39 7.00 -15.75 24.29
CA CYS A 39 7.75 -16.03 23.07
C CYS A 39 6.82 -16.13 21.85
N LEU A 40 5.68 -16.82 21.98
CA LEU A 40 4.72 -16.96 20.90
C LEU A 40 4.08 -15.62 20.52
N VAL A 41 3.75 -14.77 21.50
CA VAL A 41 3.30 -13.38 21.25
C VAL A 41 4.37 -12.61 20.49
N GLY A 42 5.64 -12.72 20.90
CA GLY A 42 6.76 -12.10 20.20
C GLY A 42 6.87 -12.54 18.74
N ILE A 43 6.74 -13.84 18.48
CA ILE A 43 6.74 -14.41 17.12
C ILE A 43 5.56 -13.88 16.29
N VAL A 44 4.35 -13.88 16.86
CA VAL A 44 3.15 -13.38 16.18
C VAL A 44 3.29 -11.91 15.82
N LEU A 45 3.76 -11.08 16.75
CA LEU A 45 4.01 -9.66 16.49
C LEU A 45 5.10 -9.48 15.43
N TYR A 46 6.20 -10.21 15.54
CA TYR A 46 7.28 -10.16 14.56
C TYR A 46 6.79 -10.51 13.15
N LEU A 47 6.03 -11.58 12.98
CA LEU A 47 5.46 -11.99 11.69
C LEU A 47 4.39 -11.00 11.19
N ALA A 48 3.63 -10.38 12.09
CA ALA A 48 2.63 -9.37 11.75
C ALA A 48 3.27 -8.07 11.25
N PHE A 49 4.46 -7.70 11.73
CA PHE A 49 5.19 -6.50 11.28
C PHE A 49 6.29 -6.77 10.27
N TRP A 50 6.50 -8.05 9.89
CA TRP A 50 7.47 -8.42 8.87
C TRP A 50 7.16 -7.71 7.53
N PRO A 51 8.15 -7.15 6.82
CA PRO A 51 7.94 -6.49 5.54
C PRO A 51 7.38 -7.48 4.50
N ARG A 52 6.44 -7.00 3.67
CA ARG A 52 5.79 -7.80 2.62
C ARG A 52 5.74 -7.03 1.32
N ASN A 53 5.74 -7.79 0.23
CA ASN A 53 5.51 -7.23 -1.11
C ASN A 53 4.08 -6.71 -1.20
N ARG A 54 3.97 -5.49 -1.71
CA ARG A 54 2.71 -4.75 -1.83
C ARG A 54 2.62 -4.19 -3.23
N ILE A 55 1.49 -4.45 -3.88
CA ILE A 55 1.15 -3.92 -5.18
C ILE A 55 0.02 -2.92 -4.96
N TYR A 56 0.27 -1.67 -5.33
CA TYR A 56 -0.74 -0.63 -5.34
C TYR A 56 -1.37 -0.60 -6.72
N THR A 57 -2.70 -0.53 -6.76
CA THR A 57 -3.49 -0.41 -7.98
C THR A 57 -4.29 0.88 -7.91
N LEU A 58 -4.11 1.72 -8.92
CA LEU A 58 -4.89 2.92 -9.16
C LEU A 58 -5.92 2.60 -10.23
N ASP A 59 -7.20 2.87 -9.94
CA ASP A 59 -8.31 2.82 -10.89
C ASP A 59 -9.02 4.18 -10.83
N ILE A 60 -8.72 5.06 -11.77
CA ILE A 60 -9.02 6.49 -11.68
C ILE A 60 -9.71 6.99 -12.96
N ASN A 61 -10.71 7.84 -12.78
CA ASN A 61 -11.25 8.70 -13.83
C ASN A 61 -10.76 10.12 -13.63
N THR A 62 -10.16 10.72 -14.66
CA THR A 62 -9.49 12.02 -14.57
C THR A 62 -9.52 12.72 -15.92
N GLU A 63 -9.36 14.04 -15.94
CA GLU A 63 -9.21 14.81 -17.18
C GLU A 63 -7.75 14.99 -17.60
N VAL A 64 -6.83 14.84 -16.66
CA VAL A 64 -5.38 14.94 -16.91
C VAL A 64 -4.62 13.83 -16.22
N VAL A 65 -3.64 13.28 -16.92
CA VAL A 65 -2.65 12.33 -16.40
C VAL A 65 -1.27 12.79 -16.82
N SER A 66 -0.33 12.87 -15.87
CA SER A 66 1.05 13.24 -16.14
C SER A 66 1.98 12.11 -15.69
N PHE A 67 2.93 11.73 -16.54
CA PHE A 67 3.92 10.71 -16.19
C PHE A 67 5.25 10.88 -16.91
N ILE A 68 6.31 10.33 -16.31
CA ILE A 68 7.64 10.28 -16.90
C ILE A 68 7.92 8.88 -17.42
N VAL A 69 8.24 8.75 -18.71
CA VAL A 69 8.53 7.46 -19.36
C VAL A 69 9.83 6.86 -18.82
N GLU A 70 9.79 5.61 -18.37
CA GLU A 70 11.01 4.86 -18.01
C GLU A 70 11.39 3.83 -19.07
N ASN A 71 10.41 3.13 -19.63
CA ASN A 71 10.63 2.13 -20.67
C ASN A 71 9.92 2.50 -21.98
N PRO A 72 10.67 3.00 -22.98
CA PRO A 72 10.18 3.28 -24.33
C PRO A 72 9.38 2.15 -24.98
N ALA A 73 9.83 0.90 -24.81
CA ALA A 73 9.25 -0.25 -25.51
C ALA A 73 7.82 -0.59 -25.07
N LEU A 74 7.36 -0.04 -23.94
CA LEU A 74 5.99 -0.19 -23.45
C LEU A 74 5.15 1.08 -23.67
N SER A 75 5.73 2.11 -24.29
CA SER A 75 5.12 3.43 -24.51
C SER A 75 5.04 3.76 -26.00
N GLU A 76 4.69 2.77 -26.81
CA GLU A 76 4.45 2.89 -28.25
C GLU A 76 2.95 3.06 -28.50
N TRP A 77 2.55 4.18 -29.11
CA TRP A 77 1.14 4.54 -29.23
C TRP A 77 0.72 4.74 -30.67
N ASN A 78 -0.41 4.15 -31.04
CA ASN A 78 -1.07 4.49 -32.28
C ASN A 78 -1.68 5.91 -32.15
N VAL A 79 -1.25 6.81 -33.03
CA VAL A 79 -1.68 8.22 -33.10
C VAL A 79 -2.28 8.55 -34.47
N ASP A 80 -2.95 7.57 -35.06
CA ASP A 80 -3.53 7.64 -36.41
C ASP A 80 -4.42 8.86 -36.62
N SER A 81 -4.31 9.48 -37.81
CA SER A 81 -5.11 10.64 -38.20
C SER A 81 -5.04 11.83 -37.24
N GLY A 82 -4.01 11.87 -36.37
CA GLY A 82 -3.77 12.97 -35.45
C GLY A 82 -3.21 14.22 -36.12
N GLU A 83 -3.26 15.32 -35.41
CA GLU A 83 -2.59 16.56 -35.77
C GLU A 83 -1.34 16.72 -34.88
N LEU A 84 -0.17 16.74 -35.50
CA LEU A 84 1.11 16.92 -34.84
C LEU A 84 1.55 18.39 -34.91
N TYR A 85 1.95 18.93 -33.76
CA TYR A 85 2.52 20.26 -33.60
C TYR A 85 3.90 20.13 -32.99
N THR A 86 4.92 20.65 -33.67
CA THR A 86 6.33 20.59 -33.23
C THR A 86 6.96 21.97 -33.02
N ASN A 87 6.35 23.03 -33.53
CA ASN A 87 6.78 24.41 -33.36
C ASN A 87 5.73 25.20 -32.58
N PHE A 88 6.06 25.59 -31.35
CA PHE A 88 5.21 26.47 -30.54
C PHE A 88 5.41 27.96 -30.86
N SER A 89 6.54 28.33 -31.46
CA SER A 89 6.93 29.73 -31.69
C SER A 89 6.20 30.42 -32.84
N ASP A 90 5.45 29.67 -33.66
CA ASP A 90 4.71 30.25 -34.77
C ASP A 90 3.40 30.87 -34.26
N GLU A 91 3.10 32.12 -34.65
CA GLU A 91 1.84 32.82 -34.30
C GLU A 91 0.59 32.04 -34.73
N LYS A 92 0.72 31.15 -35.73
CA LYS A 92 -0.30 30.20 -36.17
C LYS A 92 0.37 28.88 -36.51
N PRO A 93 0.56 27.98 -35.53
CA PRO A 93 1.26 26.74 -35.79
C PRO A 93 0.39 25.90 -36.74
N VAL A 94 0.93 25.59 -37.91
CA VAL A 94 0.26 24.75 -38.91
C VAL A 94 0.44 23.29 -38.48
N PRO A 95 -0.65 22.54 -38.22
CA PRO A 95 -0.51 21.14 -37.85
C PRO A 95 0.01 20.32 -39.02
N ASP A 96 0.99 19.48 -38.74
CA ASP A 96 1.34 18.36 -39.60
C ASP A 96 0.30 17.26 -39.40
N LYS A 97 -0.44 16.92 -40.47
CA LYS A 97 -1.37 15.78 -40.40
C LYS A 97 -0.59 14.48 -40.37
N LEU A 98 -0.91 13.63 -39.39
CA LEU A 98 -0.38 12.29 -39.30
C LEU A 98 -1.16 11.36 -40.23
N ASP A 99 -0.43 10.48 -40.91
CA ASP A 99 -1.01 9.46 -41.77
C ASP A 99 -1.73 8.39 -40.95
N ASN A 100 -2.51 7.56 -41.64
CA ASN A 100 -3.04 6.33 -41.05
C ASN A 100 -1.89 5.38 -40.72
N PHE A 101 -1.97 4.69 -39.58
CA PHE A 101 -0.94 3.82 -39.02
C PHE A 101 0.34 4.56 -38.59
N SER A 102 0.19 5.74 -37.99
CA SER A 102 1.28 6.48 -37.38
C SER A 102 1.51 6.00 -35.95
N ILE A 103 2.72 5.54 -35.64
CA ILE A 103 3.11 5.04 -34.32
C ILE A 103 4.06 6.05 -33.67
N LEU A 104 3.68 6.56 -32.51
CA LEU A 104 4.51 7.38 -31.66
C LEU A 104 5.41 6.49 -30.79
N ILE A 105 6.72 6.69 -30.87
CA ILE A 105 7.73 6.00 -30.06
C ILE A 105 8.43 7.05 -29.22
N LEU A 106 8.29 6.94 -27.89
CA LEU A 106 8.82 7.92 -26.94
C LEU A 106 10.20 7.56 -26.41
N ASN A 107 11.02 8.57 -26.16
CA ASN A 107 12.31 8.38 -25.49
C ASN A 107 12.15 8.22 -23.96
N LYS A 108 13.14 7.59 -23.32
CA LYS A 108 13.21 7.51 -21.85
C LYS A 108 13.36 8.91 -21.25
N GLY A 109 12.67 9.16 -20.15
CA GLY A 109 12.73 10.39 -19.38
C GLY A 109 11.88 11.53 -19.93
N VAL A 110 11.05 11.27 -20.94
CA VAL A 110 10.07 12.23 -21.48
C VAL A 110 8.93 12.40 -20.50
N ASN A 111 8.55 13.66 -20.24
CA ASN A 111 7.33 13.99 -19.52
C ASN A 111 6.17 14.00 -20.51
N VAL A 112 5.16 13.18 -20.22
CA VAL A 112 3.95 13.03 -21.00
C VAL A 112 2.79 13.53 -20.17
N GLU A 113 2.03 14.45 -20.71
CA GLU A 113 0.76 14.89 -20.18
C GLU A 113 -0.35 14.54 -21.18
N VAL A 114 -1.29 13.71 -20.73
CA VAL A 114 -2.47 13.32 -21.51
C VAL A 114 -3.66 14.04 -20.91
N GLN A 115 -4.32 14.86 -21.72
CA GLN A 115 -5.43 15.70 -21.29
C GLN A 115 -6.65 15.49 -22.18
N ARG A 116 -7.83 15.36 -21.57
CA ARG A 116 -9.11 15.34 -22.27
C ARG A 116 -10.21 15.88 -21.38
N HIS A 117 -10.95 16.86 -21.91
CA HIS A 117 -12.13 17.40 -21.25
C HIS A 117 -13.40 16.77 -21.82
N GLY A 118 -14.13 16.05 -20.96
CA GLY A 118 -15.32 15.29 -21.37
C GLY A 118 -15.08 14.43 -22.61
N VAL A 119 -15.93 14.56 -23.63
CA VAL A 119 -15.83 13.81 -24.90
C VAL A 119 -15.09 14.57 -26.01
N GLY A 120 -14.30 15.57 -25.65
CA GLY A 120 -13.55 16.42 -26.58
C GLY A 120 -12.35 15.72 -27.24
N LEU A 121 -11.49 16.55 -27.84
CA LEU A 121 -10.19 16.13 -28.37
C LEU A 121 -9.31 15.61 -27.23
N LEU A 122 -8.54 14.57 -27.54
CA LEU A 122 -7.46 14.10 -26.69
C LEU A 122 -6.19 14.87 -27.06
N PHE A 123 -5.55 15.46 -26.05
CA PHE A 123 -4.29 16.17 -26.18
C PHE A 123 -3.19 15.33 -25.53
N ILE A 124 -2.11 15.08 -26.26
CA ILE A 124 -0.91 14.44 -25.75
C ILE A 124 0.22 15.44 -25.88
N ARG A 125 0.65 16.01 -24.76
CA ARG A 125 1.79 16.92 -24.67
C ARG A 125 3.03 16.15 -24.24
N LEU A 126 4.09 16.34 -24.99
CA LEU A 126 5.39 15.68 -24.78
C LEU A 126 6.41 16.77 -24.51
N ARG A 127 7.20 16.62 -23.44
CA ARG A 127 8.26 17.57 -23.10
C ARG A 127 9.51 16.88 -22.58
N CYS A 128 10.65 17.38 -23.03
CA CYS A 128 11.97 16.90 -22.66
C CYS A 128 12.76 18.08 -22.06
N GLU A 129 12.86 18.16 -20.72
CA GLU A 129 13.48 19.31 -20.05
C GLU A 129 14.98 19.52 -20.37
N GLY A 130 15.69 18.48 -20.78
CA GLY A 130 17.09 18.58 -21.20
C GLY A 130 17.31 18.96 -22.67
N GLY A 131 16.28 19.44 -23.36
CA GLY A 131 16.34 19.90 -24.76
C GLY A 131 16.67 18.83 -25.79
N LYS A 132 16.57 17.55 -25.42
CA LYS A 132 16.74 16.41 -26.33
C LYS A 132 15.42 16.07 -27.01
N SER A 133 15.45 15.24 -28.04
CA SER A 133 14.24 14.74 -28.72
C SER A 133 13.29 14.00 -27.75
N VAL A 134 11.98 14.26 -27.84
CA VAL A 134 10.94 13.50 -27.13
C VAL A 134 10.69 12.11 -27.73
N GLY A 135 11.20 11.83 -28.93
CA GLY A 135 10.97 10.56 -29.62
C GLY A 135 10.82 10.74 -31.12
N LYS A 136 10.07 9.83 -31.75
CA LYS A 136 9.81 9.83 -33.19
C LYS A 136 8.41 9.33 -33.48
N VAL A 137 7.91 9.68 -34.66
CA VAL A 137 6.71 9.08 -35.25
C VAL A 137 7.13 8.23 -36.43
N GLU A 138 6.77 6.96 -36.41
CA GLU A 138 6.97 6.02 -37.51
C GLU A 138 5.67 5.90 -38.32
N GLN A 139 5.78 6.01 -39.65
CA GLN A 139 4.66 5.90 -40.58
C GLN A 139 4.69 4.56 -41.32
N LEU A 140 3.55 4.17 -41.92
CA LEU A 140 3.39 2.89 -42.62
C LEU A 140 4.42 2.65 -43.74
N ASP A 141 4.92 3.72 -44.36
CA ASP A 141 5.92 3.65 -45.42
C ASP A 141 7.36 3.46 -44.88
N GLY A 142 7.50 3.24 -43.57
CA GLY A 142 8.78 3.12 -42.88
C GLY A 142 9.51 4.46 -42.70
N LYS A 143 8.88 5.59 -43.05
CA LYS A 143 9.47 6.89 -42.76
C LYS A 143 9.38 7.17 -41.27
N GLU A 144 10.54 7.50 -40.71
CA GLU A 144 10.64 8.01 -39.36
C GLU A 144 10.73 9.53 -39.38
N ARG A 145 9.87 10.17 -38.60
CA ARG A 145 9.91 11.61 -38.35
C ARG A 145 10.37 11.85 -36.91
N PRO A 146 11.59 12.37 -36.70
CA PRO A 146 12.05 12.70 -35.36
C PRO A 146 11.25 13.88 -34.80
N LEU A 147 10.98 13.84 -33.49
CA LEU A 147 10.34 14.92 -32.75
C LEU A 147 11.40 15.77 -32.05
N ASN A 148 11.11 17.06 -31.85
CA ASN A 148 11.98 18.00 -31.16
C ASN A 148 11.91 17.80 -29.62
N GLU A 149 12.38 18.78 -28.83
CA GLU A 149 12.29 18.78 -27.36
C GLU A 149 10.87 18.86 -26.80
N TRP A 150 9.91 19.17 -27.68
CA TRP A 150 8.51 19.26 -27.37
C TRP A 150 7.69 18.82 -28.59
N ALA A 151 6.52 18.26 -28.31
CA ALA A 151 5.49 18.04 -29.31
C ALA A 151 4.10 18.04 -28.66
N LEU A 152 3.09 18.44 -29.42
CA LEU A 152 1.68 18.29 -29.06
C LEU A 152 0.99 17.49 -30.15
N ILE A 153 0.27 16.45 -29.75
CA ILE A 153 -0.55 15.64 -30.64
C ILE A 153 -2.01 15.84 -30.24
N LYS A 154 -2.87 16.15 -31.22
CA LYS A 154 -4.32 16.23 -31.03
C LYS A 154 -4.98 15.07 -31.75
N LEU A 155 -5.81 14.32 -31.04
CA LEU A 155 -6.52 13.16 -31.57
C LEU A 155 -8.03 13.35 -31.41
N LEU A 156 -8.76 13.09 -32.49
CA LEU A 156 -10.22 13.08 -32.49
C LEU A 156 -10.73 11.63 -32.46
N LEU A 157 -11.31 11.23 -31.33
CA LEU A 157 -11.81 9.88 -31.09
C LEU A 157 -13.25 9.76 -31.60
N LYS A 158 -13.43 9.35 -32.86
CA LYS A 158 -14.76 9.15 -33.47
C LYS A 158 -15.33 7.77 -33.17
N ASP A 159 -14.66 6.73 -33.64
CA ASP A 159 -15.24 5.37 -33.69
C ASP A 159 -14.47 4.33 -32.85
N LYS A 160 -13.30 4.70 -32.31
CA LYS A 160 -12.41 3.80 -31.60
C LYS A 160 -11.93 4.42 -30.30
N HIS A 161 -11.88 3.60 -29.26
CA HIS A 161 -11.15 3.94 -28.04
C HIS A 161 -9.65 3.92 -28.34
N ILE A 162 -8.90 4.72 -27.61
CA ILE A 162 -7.44 4.69 -27.63
C ILE A 162 -6.94 4.19 -26.29
N VAL A 163 -5.90 3.36 -26.33
CA VAL A 163 -5.20 2.84 -25.15
C VAL A 163 -3.75 3.28 -25.27
N LEU A 164 -3.28 3.98 -24.25
CA LEU A 164 -1.91 4.47 -24.12
C LEU A 164 -1.23 3.68 -23.00
N PRO A 165 -0.64 2.51 -23.29
CA PRO A 165 0.15 1.79 -22.30
C PRO A 165 1.38 2.60 -21.90
N PHE A 166 1.81 2.47 -20.66
CA PHE A 166 3.03 3.12 -20.19
C PHE A 166 3.71 2.32 -19.08
N ARG A 167 5.02 2.54 -18.96
CA ARG A 167 5.81 2.18 -17.77
C ARG A 167 6.63 3.40 -17.36
N GLY A 168 6.41 3.88 -16.13
CA GLY A 168 7.00 5.13 -15.69
C GLY A 168 6.57 5.59 -14.31
N TYR A 169 6.81 6.87 -14.03
CA TYR A 169 6.48 7.53 -12.76
C TYR A 169 5.26 8.41 -12.96
N LEU A 170 4.18 8.13 -12.23
CA LEU A 170 2.87 8.71 -12.46
C LEU A 170 2.53 9.79 -11.41
N SER A 171 1.89 10.86 -11.88
CA SER A 171 1.20 11.84 -11.06
C SER A 171 -0.21 12.04 -11.61
N VAL A 172 -1.22 11.87 -10.75
CA VAL A 172 -2.64 12.00 -11.15
C VAL A 172 -3.31 13.09 -10.34
N GLY A 173 -4.11 13.94 -11.01
CA GLY A 173 -4.68 15.16 -10.42
C GLY A 173 -3.62 16.25 -10.37
N GLU A 174 -3.67 17.19 -11.32
CA GLU A 174 -2.81 18.38 -11.30
C GLU A 174 -3.41 19.50 -10.46
N ASP A 175 -2.58 20.51 -10.17
CA ASP A 175 -2.85 21.59 -9.23
C ASP A 175 -4.08 22.42 -9.65
N ILE A 176 -4.99 22.67 -8.70
CA ILE A 176 -6.14 23.58 -8.85
C ILE A 176 -5.62 25.03 -8.70
N THR A 177 -4.61 25.37 -9.48
CA THR A 177 -4.24 26.77 -9.65
C THR A 177 -5.31 27.44 -10.50
N THR A 178 -5.60 28.71 -10.19
CA THR A 178 -6.48 29.53 -11.03
C THR A 178 -6.04 29.34 -12.48
N HIS A 179 -6.94 28.85 -13.34
CA HIS A 179 -6.78 28.54 -14.78
C HIS A 179 -6.49 27.08 -15.20
N VAL A 180 -6.50 26.09 -14.30
CA VAL A 180 -6.45 24.66 -14.70
C VAL A 180 -7.80 23.99 -14.45
N ASP A 181 -8.56 23.75 -15.52
CA ASP A 181 -9.88 23.09 -15.48
C ASP A 181 -9.80 21.55 -15.48
N SER A 182 -8.62 20.95 -15.25
CA SER A 182 -8.44 19.49 -15.32
C SER A 182 -8.22 18.89 -13.96
N MET A 183 -9.18 18.08 -13.51
CA MET A 183 -9.13 17.48 -12.18
C MET A 183 -9.28 15.96 -12.23
N LEU A 184 -8.84 15.31 -11.15
CA LEU A 184 -9.30 13.97 -10.84
C LEU A 184 -10.82 14.04 -10.64
N LEU A 185 -11.57 13.16 -11.27
CA LEU A 185 -13.04 13.10 -11.19
C LEU A 185 -13.49 12.12 -10.11
N GLY A 186 -12.73 11.05 -9.91
CA GLY A 186 -12.93 10.06 -8.86
C GLY A 186 -12.18 8.78 -9.16
N GLY A 187 -12.08 7.88 -8.21
CA GLY A 187 -11.37 6.62 -8.40
C GLY A 187 -11.13 5.89 -7.11
N THR A 188 -10.28 4.87 -7.16
CA THR A 188 -9.87 4.14 -5.97
C THR A 188 -8.38 3.83 -6.01
N VAL A 189 -7.77 3.83 -4.82
CA VAL A 189 -6.45 3.25 -4.58
C VAL A 189 -6.70 1.94 -3.85
N SER A 190 -6.32 0.81 -4.44
CA SER A 190 -6.41 -0.50 -3.78
C SER A 190 -5.02 -1.06 -3.52
N ILE A 191 -4.87 -1.70 -2.37
CA ILE A 191 -3.60 -2.24 -1.90
C ILE A 191 -3.74 -3.76 -1.87
N ILE A 192 -2.87 -4.43 -2.59
CA ILE A 192 -2.80 -5.88 -2.64
C ILE A 192 -1.50 -6.30 -1.96
N GLU A 193 -1.57 -7.17 -0.97
CA GLU A 193 -0.39 -7.64 -0.22
C GLU A 193 -0.25 -9.16 -0.35
N GLU A 194 0.99 -9.63 -0.38
CA GLU A 194 1.34 -11.06 -0.39
C GLU A 194 1.02 -11.75 0.95
N LYS A 195 0.48 -12.96 0.91
CA LYS A 195 0.28 -13.81 2.10
C LYS A 195 1.59 -14.51 2.50
N LEU A 196 1.79 -14.74 3.79
CA LEU A 196 3.02 -15.36 4.28
C LEU A 196 3.18 -16.80 3.74
N PHE A 197 4.37 -17.14 3.27
CA PHE A 197 4.74 -18.48 2.77
C PHE A 197 3.88 -19.03 1.61
N THR A 198 3.11 -18.18 0.93
CA THR A 198 2.32 -18.57 -0.25
C THR A 198 2.48 -17.52 -1.35
N LYS A 199 2.15 -17.87 -2.60
CA LYS A 199 2.12 -16.91 -3.73
C LYS A 199 0.77 -16.18 -3.85
N GLU A 200 -0.13 -16.42 -2.90
CA GLU A 200 -1.45 -15.81 -2.90
C GLU A 200 -1.38 -14.38 -2.38
N HIS A 201 -2.33 -13.58 -2.81
CA HIS A 201 -2.45 -12.19 -2.41
C HIS A 201 -3.82 -11.94 -1.77
N TYR A 202 -3.94 -10.84 -1.04
CA TYR A 202 -5.21 -10.40 -0.46
C TYR A 202 -5.32 -8.87 -0.51
N SER A 203 -6.55 -8.34 -0.44
CA SER A 203 -6.77 -6.89 -0.35
C SER A 203 -6.44 -6.41 1.07
N ALA A 204 -5.38 -5.61 1.19
CA ALA A 204 -4.90 -5.04 2.45
C ALA A 204 -5.52 -3.67 2.77
N GLY A 205 -6.33 -3.13 1.86
CA GLY A 205 -7.02 -1.87 2.01
C GLY A 205 -7.48 -1.31 0.67
N GLN A 206 -8.46 -0.41 0.74
CA GLN A 206 -8.94 0.36 -0.40
C GLN A 206 -9.35 1.75 0.10
N GLU A 207 -8.97 2.77 -0.63
CA GLU A 207 -9.34 4.16 -0.38
C GLU A 207 -10.08 4.72 -1.59
N ASN A 208 -11.21 5.39 -1.35
CA ASN A 208 -11.95 6.08 -2.40
C ASN A 208 -11.39 7.48 -2.57
N LEU A 209 -11.10 7.83 -3.81
CA LEU A 209 -10.64 9.15 -4.21
C LEU A 209 -11.85 10.00 -4.63
N VAL A 210 -11.86 11.26 -4.19
CA VAL A 210 -12.89 12.22 -4.56
C VAL A 210 -12.35 13.21 -5.57
N SER A 211 -13.25 13.92 -6.23
CA SER A 211 -12.85 14.92 -7.22
C SER A 211 -11.96 16.00 -6.62
N GLY A 212 -10.89 16.35 -7.34
CA GLY A 212 -9.86 17.28 -6.89
C GLY A 212 -8.77 16.68 -6.01
N ASP A 213 -8.82 15.37 -5.71
CA ASP A 213 -7.70 14.68 -5.05
C ASP A 213 -6.50 14.55 -6.03
N ARG A 214 -5.28 14.70 -5.52
CA ARG A 214 -4.04 14.34 -6.21
C ARG A 214 -3.43 13.10 -5.58
N VAL A 215 -2.97 12.17 -6.41
CA VAL A 215 -2.42 10.89 -5.96
C VAL A 215 -1.07 10.61 -6.57
N GLN A 216 -0.13 10.22 -5.69
CA GLN A 216 1.21 9.78 -6.05
C GLN A 216 1.58 8.55 -5.21
N LEU A 217 2.29 7.60 -5.81
CA LEU A 217 2.74 6.37 -5.17
C LEU A 217 4.23 6.44 -4.85
N TRP A 218 4.60 5.99 -3.65
CA TRP A 218 5.95 6.20 -3.11
C TRP A 218 6.54 4.94 -2.48
N VAL A 219 7.87 4.84 -2.53
CA VAL A 219 8.67 3.83 -1.85
C VAL A 219 9.58 4.56 -0.84
N LYS A 220 9.65 4.11 0.43
CA LYS A 220 10.50 4.78 1.42
C LYS A 220 11.99 4.55 1.14
N ASN A 221 12.81 5.53 1.47
CA ASN A 221 14.26 5.45 1.36
C ASN A 221 14.81 4.27 2.19
N GLY A 222 15.64 3.42 1.56
CA GLY A 222 16.32 2.30 2.24
C GLY A 222 15.51 1.01 2.40
N SER A 223 14.34 0.89 1.77
CA SER A 223 13.56 -0.34 1.72
C SER A 223 14.24 -1.44 0.89
N VAL A 224 14.05 -2.71 1.29
CA VAL A 224 14.71 -3.88 0.69
C VAL A 224 14.18 -4.12 -0.72
N GLY A 225 15.08 -4.17 -1.71
CA GLY A 225 14.73 -4.35 -3.13
C GLY A 225 14.57 -3.03 -3.91
N THR A 226 14.68 -1.90 -3.23
CA THR A 226 14.73 -0.58 -3.85
C THR A 226 16.14 -0.40 -4.42
N PRO A 227 16.33 -0.32 -5.75
CA PRO A 227 17.62 0.12 -6.28
C PRO A 227 17.91 1.47 -5.61
N ALA A 228 19.07 1.57 -4.96
CA ALA A 228 19.49 2.76 -4.22
C ALA A 228 19.17 4.00 -5.05
N SER A 229 18.15 4.75 -4.60
CA SER A 229 17.57 5.91 -5.30
C SER A 229 17.62 5.77 -6.83
N GLU A 230 16.67 5.04 -7.43
CA GLU A 230 16.60 4.92 -8.89
C GLU A 230 16.58 6.32 -9.50
N ILE A 231 17.74 6.71 -10.01
CA ILE A 231 17.94 8.04 -10.53
C ILE A 231 17.10 8.10 -11.78
N ILE A 232 16.03 8.89 -11.74
CA ILE A 232 15.20 9.11 -12.91
C ILE A 232 16.06 9.93 -13.86
N GLU A 233 16.55 9.22 -14.87
CA GLU A 233 17.28 9.82 -15.96
C GLU A 233 16.24 10.55 -16.80
N ARG A 234 16.11 11.86 -16.54
CA ARG A 234 15.37 12.71 -17.44
C ARG A 234 16.10 12.78 -18.77
N CYS A 235 15.29 12.91 -19.79
CA CYS A 235 15.61 13.58 -21.03
C CYS A 235 16.81 14.55 -20.88
N GLY A 236 17.96 14.21 -21.45
CA GLY A 236 19.19 15.01 -21.29
C GLY A 236 20.34 14.32 -20.56
N GLY A 237 20.07 13.27 -19.78
CA GLY A 237 21.03 12.71 -18.81
C GLY A 237 21.00 13.45 -17.46
N ASN A 238 20.05 14.39 -17.31
CA ASN A 238 19.80 15.06 -16.05
C ASN A 238 19.16 14.07 -15.09
N LYS A 239 19.84 13.86 -13.98
CA LYS A 239 19.43 12.99 -12.90
C LYS A 239 18.46 13.77 -12.02
N ALA A 240 17.17 13.46 -12.11
CA ALA A 240 16.17 14.06 -11.24
C ALA A 240 15.74 13.07 -10.16
N PHE A 241 15.69 13.54 -8.92
CA PHE A 241 14.99 12.82 -7.87
C PHE A 241 13.55 13.33 -7.89
N LEU A 242 12.60 12.44 -8.20
CA LEU A 242 11.21 12.67 -7.79
C LEU A 242 11.16 12.28 -6.31
N GLU A 243 11.62 13.20 -5.47
CA GLU A 243 11.56 13.08 -4.03
C GLU A 243 10.24 13.71 -3.56
N ASN A 244 9.60 13.09 -2.59
CA ASN A 244 8.44 13.69 -1.94
C ASN A 244 8.87 15.02 -1.29
N GLN A 245 7.96 16.00 -1.18
CA GLN A 245 8.22 17.30 -0.53
C GLN A 245 8.82 17.18 0.88
N LYS A 246 8.59 16.04 1.56
CA LYS A 246 9.14 15.74 2.89
C LYS A 246 10.52 15.08 2.89
N GLY A 247 11.07 14.67 1.74
CA GLY A 247 12.35 13.94 1.66
C GLY A 247 12.29 12.46 2.07
N GLU A 248 11.09 11.90 2.27
CA GLU A 248 10.90 10.61 2.94
C GLU A 248 10.76 9.41 1.97
N GLY A 249 10.64 9.66 0.67
CA GLY A 249 10.47 8.60 -0.32
C GLY A 249 10.72 9.03 -1.76
N VAL A 250 10.92 8.01 -2.62
CA VAL A 250 11.12 8.12 -4.06
C VAL A 250 9.84 7.67 -4.77
N ALA A 251 9.50 8.33 -5.88
CA ALA A 251 8.34 7.95 -6.67
C ALA A 251 8.40 6.48 -7.11
N SER A 252 7.28 5.78 -6.99
CA SER A 252 7.16 4.38 -7.41
C SER A 252 7.05 4.27 -8.92
N ARG A 253 7.74 3.28 -9.49
CA ARG A 253 7.55 2.88 -10.89
C ARG A 253 6.26 2.09 -11.04
N LEU A 254 5.42 2.52 -11.97
CA LEU A 254 4.14 1.91 -12.28
C LEU A 254 4.09 1.43 -13.73
N ASP A 255 3.31 0.38 -13.93
CA ASP A 255 2.89 -0.15 -15.21
C ASP A 255 1.39 0.05 -15.35
N GLY A 256 0.93 0.59 -16.46
CA GLY A 256 -0.48 0.87 -16.63
C GLY A 256 -0.87 1.21 -18.05
N PHE A 257 -2.12 1.63 -18.18
CA PHE A 257 -2.63 2.19 -19.41
C PHE A 257 -3.65 3.29 -19.13
N ILE A 258 -3.67 4.29 -20.00
CA ILE A 258 -4.70 5.32 -20.05
C ILE A 258 -5.64 4.96 -21.20
N ARG A 259 -6.94 4.97 -20.96
CA ARG A 259 -7.98 4.75 -21.95
C ARG A 259 -8.81 6.01 -22.13
N ALA A 260 -9.05 6.36 -23.39
CA ALA A 260 -10.01 7.39 -23.75
C ALA A 260 -11.06 6.78 -24.70
N GLU A 261 -12.33 6.87 -24.32
CA GLU A 261 -13.47 6.30 -25.07
C GLU A 261 -13.92 7.24 -26.21
N PRO A 262 -14.49 6.72 -27.31
CA PRO A 262 -14.97 7.56 -28.42
C PRO A 262 -16.13 8.47 -28.01
N LYS A 263 -16.39 9.50 -28.84
CA LYS A 263 -17.46 10.48 -28.61
C LYS A 263 -18.88 9.88 -28.71
N ASP A 264 -19.07 8.90 -29.58
CA ASP A 264 -20.39 8.36 -29.88
C ASP A 264 -20.86 7.39 -28.78
N GLY A 265 -21.94 7.73 -28.10
CA GLY A 265 -22.56 6.93 -27.03
C GLY A 265 -22.37 7.44 -25.61
N PHE A 266 -21.63 8.54 -25.41
CA PHE A 266 -21.33 9.08 -24.07
C PHE A 266 -21.57 10.60 -24.01
N SER A 267 -22.30 11.08 -22.99
CA SER A 267 -22.62 12.52 -22.82
C SER A 267 -22.07 13.13 -21.53
N GLU A 268 -21.40 12.36 -20.68
CA GLU A 268 -20.99 12.79 -19.33
C GLU A 268 -19.48 13.01 -19.19
N ALA A 269 -19.11 14.00 -18.35
CA ALA A 269 -17.73 14.34 -18.01
C ALA A 269 -16.93 13.17 -17.42
N LYS A 270 -17.62 12.19 -16.81
CA LYS A 270 -17.03 10.94 -16.27
C LYS A 270 -16.27 10.11 -17.31
N ASN A 271 -16.41 10.42 -18.61
CA ASN A 271 -15.81 9.69 -19.72
C ASN A 271 -14.57 10.38 -20.33
N SER A 272 -13.90 11.26 -19.60
CA SER A 272 -12.67 11.93 -20.08
C SER A 272 -11.53 10.94 -20.31
N LEU A 273 -10.89 10.47 -19.24
CA LEU A 273 -9.84 9.46 -19.25
C LEU A 273 -10.08 8.46 -18.12
N SER A 274 -9.98 7.17 -18.42
CA SER A 274 -9.87 6.10 -17.44
C SER A 274 -8.42 5.65 -17.37
N LEU A 275 -7.87 5.58 -16.17
CA LEU A 275 -6.49 5.20 -15.91
C LEU A 275 -6.47 3.99 -14.98
N ILE A 276 -5.78 2.95 -15.41
CA ILE A 276 -5.46 1.80 -14.57
C ILE A 276 -3.95 1.67 -14.51
N ALA A 277 -3.39 1.70 -13.31
CA ALA A 277 -1.95 1.57 -13.10
C ALA A 277 -1.65 0.71 -11.87
N HIS A 278 -0.60 -0.10 -11.96
CA HIS A 278 -0.16 -1.01 -10.92
C HIS A 278 1.34 -0.83 -10.68
N GLY A 279 1.77 -0.89 -9.43
CA GLY A 279 3.20 -0.91 -9.15
C GLY A 279 3.54 -1.21 -7.71
N ASN A 280 4.83 -1.46 -7.48
CA ASN A 280 5.36 -1.71 -6.16
C ASN A 280 5.53 -0.39 -5.43
N ALA A 281 4.70 -0.14 -4.44
CA ALA A 281 4.78 1.02 -3.58
C ALA A 281 4.65 0.61 -2.11
N GLU A 282 5.03 1.51 -1.21
CA GLU A 282 4.87 1.30 0.21
C GLU A 282 3.71 2.11 0.79
N TYR A 283 3.43 3.28 0.21
CA TYR A 283 2.32 4.15 0.56
C TYR A 283 1.89 4.99 -0.66
N ALA A 284 0.64 5.46 -0.63
CA ALA A 284 0.13 6.47 -1.54
C ALA A 284 -0.07 7.78 -0.76
N THR A 285 0.34 8.90 -1.33
CA THR A 285 -0.03 10.23 -0.80
C THR A 285 -1.26 10.71 -1.54
N VAL A 286 -2.29 11.07 -0.80
CA VAL A 286 -3.50 11.70 -1.33
C VAL A 286 -3.53 13.14 -0.82
N GLU A 287 -3.40 14.11 -1.72
CA GLU A 287 -3.56 15.52 -1.41
C GLU A 287 -4.95 15.97 -1.83
N ARG A 288 -5.78 16.35 -0.86
CA ARG A 288 -7.16 16.77 -1.08
C ARG A 288 -7.30 18.26 -0.90
N PHE A 289 -7.81 18.96 -1.90
CA PHE A 289 -8.01 20.40 -1.85
C PHE A 289 -8.82 20.85 -0.62
N GLY A 290 -8.32 21.85 0.11
CA GLY A 290 -8.94 22.35 1.33
C GLY A 290 -8.74 21.48 2.57
N SER A 291 -8.02 20.37 2.48
CA SER A 291 -7.61 19.55 3.62
C SER A 291 -6.10 19.27 3.57
N GLY A 292 -5.49 18.93 4.71
CA GLY A 292 -4.11 18.44 4.69
C GLY A 292 -4.04 17.12 3.91
N GLY A 293 -2.98 16.91 3.13
CA GLY A 293 -2.73 15.62 2.49
C GLY A 293 -2.58 14.49 3.51
N TYR A 294 -2.97 13.28 3.14
CA TYR A 294 -2.90 12.08 3.97
C TYR A 294 -2.22 10.91 3.25
N GLU A 295 -1.78 9.93 4.04
CA GLU A 295 -1.08 8.75 3.53
C GLU A 295 -1.99 7.51 3.63
N VAL A 296 -2.13 6.82 2.51
CA VAL A 296 -2.84 5.55 2.41
C VAL A 296 -1.80 4.44 2.38
N SER A 297 -1.87 3.54 3.37
CA SER A 297 -0.94 2.42 3.49
C SER A 297 -1.63 1.14 3.96
N ALA A 298 -1.01 -0.01 3.65
CA ALA A 298 -1.49 -1.31 4.12
C ALA A 298 -1.56 -1.33 5.65
N GLN A 299 -2.73 -1.62 6.21
CA GLN A 299 -2.90 -1.63 7.66
C GLN A 299 -2.44 -2.98 8.23
N PRO A 300 -1.49 -3.02 9.20
CA PRO A 300 -0.93 -4.28 9.69
C PRO A 300 -1.96 -5.25 10.27
N TRP A 301 -3.07 -4.74 10.81
CA TRP A 301 -4.10 -5.61 11.40
C TRP A 301 -4.85 -6.45 10.36
N MET A 302 -4.91 -5.99 9.10
CA MET A 302 -5.51 -6.76 8.00
C MET A 302 -4.79 -8.09 7.77
N ARG A 303 -3.52 -8.20 8.17
CA ARG A 303 -2.75 -9.45 8.14
C ARG A 303 -3.33 -10.51 9.07
N PHE A 304 -3.84 -10.13 10.25
CA PHE A 304 -4.41 -11.12 11.17
C PHE A 304 -5.70 -11.78 10.64
N ILE A 305 -6.42 -11.08 9.77
CA ILE A 305 -7.69 -11.55 9.21
C ILE A 305 -7.46 -12.38 7.95
N ASN A 306 -6.56 -11.91 7.08
CA ASN A 306 -6.44 -12.45 5.74
C ASN A 306 -5.26 -13.44 5.57
N ASP A 307 -4.32 -13.47 6.52
CA ASP A 307 -3.20 -14.41 6.49
C ASP A 307 -3.52 -15.67 7.33
N PRO A 308 -3.65 -16.84 6.70
CA PRO A 308 -4.05 -18.07 7.40
C PRO A 308 -3.02 -18.50 8.45
N ILE A 309 -1.74 -18.20 8.26
CA ILE A 309 -0.67 -18.64 9.17
C ILE A 309 -0.69 -17.79 10.44
N LEU A 310 -0.84 -16.47 10.30
CA LEU A 310 -1.07 -15.61 11.45
C LEU A 310 -2.37 -15.98 12.18
N GLY A 311 -3.45 -16.28 11.44
CA GLY A 311 -4.70 -16.76 12.01
C GLY A 311 -4.52 -18.02 12.88
N VAL A 312 -3.80 -19.03 12.38
CA VAL A 312 -3.48 -20.26 13.12
C VAL A 312 -2.64 -19.95 14.37
N LEU A 313 -1.61 -19.12 14.25
CA LEU A 313 -0.76 -18.78 15.39
C LEU A 313 -1.53 -18.03 16.49
N VAL A 314 -2.43 -17.11 16.12
CA VAL A 314 -3.31 -16.41 17.06
C VAL A 314 -4.28 -17.39 17.74
N ALA A 315 -4.82 -18.37 17.00
CA ALA A 315 -5.67 -19.42 17.58
C ALA A 315 -4.90 -20.31 18.58
N VAL A 316 -3.69 -20.75 18.23
CA VAL A 316 -2.80 -21.52 19.13
C VAL A 316 -2.47 -20.71 20.38
N LEU A 317 -2.17 -19.42 20.21
CA LEU A 317 -1.92 -18.51 21.33
C LEU A 317 -3.15 -18.42 22.26
N GLY A 318 -4.35 -18.29 21.70
CA GLY A 318 -5.60 -18.29 22.46
C GLY A 318 -5.79 -19.57 23.28
N ILE A 319 -5.54 -20.74 22.67
CA ILE A 319 -5.60 -22.04 23.36
C ILE A 319 -4.58 -22.09 24.51
N LEU A 320 -3.34 -21.66 24.27
CA LEU A 320 -2.30 -21.66 25.30
C LEU A 320 -2.66 -20.74 26.47
N VAL A 321 -3.19 -19.55 26.21
CA VAL A 321 -3.65 -18.63 27.26
C VAL A 321 -4.79 -19.24 28.09
N LEU A 322 -5.73 -19.94 27.46
CA LEU A 322 -6.76 -20.67 28.18
C LEU A 322 -6.17 -21.79 29.04
N LEU A 323 -5.18 -22.53 28.54
CA LEU A 323 -4.48 -23.56 29.32
C LEU A 323 -3.70 -22.98 30.51
N VAL A 324 -3.07 -21.82 30.34
CA VAL A 324 -2.47 -21.04 31.45
C VAL A 324 -3.55 -20.81 32.53
N GLU A 325 -4.70 -20.25 32.14
CA GLU A 325 -5.75 -19.90 33.10
C GLU A 325 -6.34 -21.12 33.81
N VAL A 326 -6.60 -22.21 33.07
CA VAL A 326 -7.10 -23.47 33.64
C VAL A 326 -6.10 -24.06 34.61
N THR A 327 -4.80 -24.10 34.29
CA THR A 327 -3.78 -24.64 35.19
C THR A 327 -3.64 -23.81 36.47
N PHE A 328 -3.72 -22.47 36.38
CA PHE A 328 -3.72 -21.60 37.56
C PHE A 328 -4.95 -21.82 38.43
N LYS A 329 -6.16 -21.86 37.84
CA LYS A 329 -7.41 -22.10 38.58
C LYS A 329 -7.43 -23.50 39.22
N ALA A 330 -6.92 -24.52 38.52
CA ALA A 330 -6.81 -25.87 39.06
C ALA A 330 -5.82 -25.93 40.24
N ALA A 331 -4.71 -25.21 40.18
CA ALA A 331 -3.77 -25.10 41.30
C ALA A 331 -4.40 -24.42 42.52
N GLU A 332 -5.15 -23.33 42.32
CA GLU A 332 -5.87 -22.62 43.39
C GLU A 332 -6.95 -23.49 44.05
N LEU A 333 -7.74 -24.23 43.25
CA LEU A 333 -8.76 -25.15 43.76
C LEU A 333 -8.13 -26.30 44.57
N ARG A 334 -6.99 -26.82 44.12
CA ARG A 334 -6.28 -27.87 44.84
C ARG A 334 -5.80 -27.39 46.21
N GLU A 335 -5.29 -26.16 46.32
CA GLU A 335 -4.87 -25.56 47.58
C GLU A 335 -6.06 -25.42 48.54
N LYS A 336 -7.20 -24.90 48.07
CA LYS A 336 -8.44 -24.79 48.88
C LYS A 336 -8.96 -26.14 49.38
N LEU A 337 -8.87 -27.19 48.56
CA LEU A 337 -9.30 -28.54 48.96
C LEU A 337 -8.39 -29.14 50.03
N VAL A 338 -7.07 -28.92 49.94
CA VAL A 338 -6.11 -29.36 50.96
C VAL A 338 -6.39 -28.66 52.30
N ASP A 339 -6.56 -27.34 52.29
CA ASP A 339 -6.86 -26.57 53.50
C ASP A 339 -8.19 -27.00 54.16
N THR A 340 -9.21 -27.29 53.36
CA THR A 340 -10.52 -27.76 53.85
C THR A 340 -10.43 -29.16 54.47
N GLY A 341 -9.59 -30.05 53.91
CA GLY A 341 -9.34 -31.38 54.47
C GLY A 341 -8.62 -31.32 55.83
N GLU A 342 -7.63 -30.44 55.97
CA GLU A 342 -6.91 -30.25 57.24
C GLU A 342 -7.82 -29.68 58.34
N GLN A 343 -8.71 -28.73 58.01
CA GLN A 343 -9.65 -28.17 58.99
C GLN A 343 -10.66 -29.20 59.51
N LYS A 344 -11.21 -30.07 58.64
CA LYS A 344 -12.11 -31.16 59.06
C LYS A 344 -11.41 -32.16 59.99
N THR A 345 -10.14 -32.47 59.70
CA THR A 345 -9.36 -33.41 60.50
C THR A 345 -9.07 -32.84 61.91
N ARG A 346 -8.74 -31.54 61.99
CA ARG A 346 -8.53 -30.86 63.28
C ARG A 346 -9.82 -30.73 64.11
N GLN A 347 -10.97 -30.47 63.49
CA GLN A 347 -12.25 -30.43 64.21
C GLN A 347 -12.70 -31.81 64.73
N SER A 348 -12.43 -32.88 63.96
CA SER A 348 -12.72 -34.25 64.40
C SER A 348 -11.86 -34.70 65.58
N GLY A 349 -10.57 -34.31 65.62
CA GLY A 349 -9.69 -34.61 66.76
C GLY A 349 -10.13 -33.91 68.04
N ARG A 350 -10.48 -32.63 67.94
CA ARG A 350 -10.89 -31.81 69.10
C ARG A 350 -12.25 -32.21 69.69
N SER A 351 -13.11 -32.84 68.90
CA SER A 351 -14.41 -33.37 69.38
C SER A 351 -14.25 -34.69 70.13
N ARG A 352 -13.22 -35.51 69.81
CA ARG A 352 -12.89 -36.72 70.58
C ARG A 352 -12.24 -36.41 71.92
N GLU A 353 -11.42 -35.36 71.99
CA GLU A 353 -10.72 -34.96 73.23
C GLU A 353 -11.66 -34.32 74.27
N LYS A 354 -12.78 -33.71 73.84
CA LYS A 354 -13.82 -33.23 74.77
C LYS A 354 -14.72 -34.33 75.32
N SER A 355 -14.86 -35.45 74.63
CA SER A 355 -15.66 -36.60 75.07
C SER A 355 -14.97 -37.46 76.14
N SER A 356 -13.67 -37.28 76.39
CA SER A 356 -12.91 -38.05 77.39
C SER A 356 -12.71 -37.32 78.72
N HIS A 357 -13.43 -36.23 78.96
CA HIS A 357 -13.34 -35.42 80.19
C HIS A 357 -14.69 -35.19 80.89
N GLU A 358 -15.75 -35.91 80.49
CA GLU A 358 -17.08 -35.85 81.13
C GLU A 358 -17.48 -37.13 81.89
N ASP A 359 -16.56 -38.07 82.11
CA ASP A 359 -16.77 -39.24 82.97
C ASP A 359 -16.08 -39.10 84.35
#